data_AF-A0A941NAF6-F1
#
_entry.id   AF-A0A941NAF6-F1
#
_cell.length_a   1.000
_cell.length_b   1.000
_cell.length_c   1.000
_cell.angle_alpha   90.00
_cell.angle_beta   90.00
_cell.angle_gamma   90.00
#
_symmetry.space_group_name_H-M   'P 1'
#
loop_
_entity.id
_entity.type
_entity.pdbx_description
1 polymer ?
#
loop_
_entity_poly.entity_id
_entity_poly.type
_entity_poly.pdbx_seq_one_letter_code
_entity_poly.pdbx_strand_id
1 'polypeptide(L)'
;MRAFILAASLVALSASAAFANDMMAPFYGNTVIAKGGMADTHSYYNADHSFTMKAPAFGMEWKGTWKVDGTQLCRTFEKTPPGVRNPLCTPLVAHKVGDTWTTERRTVTLVQGIQ
;
A
#
# COMPACT_ATOMS: atom_id res chain seq x y z
N MET A 1 -62.55 5.96 -3.77
CA MET A 1 -61.43 5.11 -3.30
C MET A 1 -60.16 5.65 -3.92
N ARG A 2 -59.27 6.26 -3.13
CA ARG A 2 -58.02 6.88 -3.60
C ARG A 2 -56.90 5.86 -3.40
N ALA A 3 -56.24 5.47 -4.49
CA ALA A 3 -55.20 4.45 -4.48
C ALA A 3 -53.92 4.97 -3.80
N PHE A 4 -53.46 4.23 -2.79
CA PHE A 4 -52.14 4.37 -2.19
C PHE A 4 -51.11 3.71 -3.11
N ILE A 5 -50.12 4.48 -3.60
CA ILE A 5 -48.95 3.93 -4.27
C ILE A 5 -47.79 3.99 -3.27
N LEU A 6 -47.48 2.83 -2.69
CA LEU A 6 -46.28 2.59 -1.91
C LEU A 6 -45.09 2.48 -2.88
N ALA A 7 -44.25 3.52 -2.93
CA ALA A 7 -42.96 3.46 -3.61
C ALA A 7 -41.98 2.66 -2.74
N ALA A 8 -41.70 1.42 -3.14
CA ALA A 8 -40.63 0.61 -2.55
C ALA A 8 -39.28 1.12 -3.09
N SER A 9 -38.57 1.90 -2.28
CA SER A 9 -37.18 2.29 -2.55
C SER A 9 -36.28 1.05 -2.38
N LEU A 10 -35.76 0.55 -3.51
CA LEU A 10 -34.69 -0.44 -3.55
C LEU A 10 -33.47 0.10 -2.78
N VAL A 11 -33.19 -0.49 -1.62
CA VAL A 11 -31.89 -0.33 -0.96
C VAL A 11 -30.89 -1.15 -1.78
N ALA A 12 -30.17 -0.50 -2.68
CA ALA A 12 -29.04 -1.11 -3.39
C ALA A 12 -27.86 -1.29 -2.41
N LEU A 13 -27.93 -2.31 -1.55
CA LEU A 13 -26.74 -2.89 -0.92
C LEU A 13 -25.96 -3.63 -2.01
N SER A 14 -25.06 -2.93 -2.68
CA SER A 14 -24.10 -3.57 -3.60
C SER A 14 -22.72 -2.97 -3.42
N ALA A 15 -22.12 -3.28 -2.28
CA ALA A 15 -20.67 -3.19 -2.11
C ALA A 15 -20.18 -4.29 -1.17
N SER A 16 -20.55 -5.54 -1.45
CA SER A 16 -19.82 -6.71 -0.96
C SER A 16 -18.56 -6.88 -1.80
N ALA A 17 -17.67 -5.87 -1.81
CA ALA A 17 -16.31 -6.07 -2.29
C ALA A 17 -15.58 -6.87 -1.20
N ALA A 18 -15.60 -8.19 -1.41
CA ALA A 18 -14.80 -9.19 -0.74
C ALA A 18 -13.67 -8.65 0.15
N PHE A 19 -13.87 -8.69 1.47
CA PHE A 19 -12.79 -8.77 2.46
C PHE A 19 -12.10 -10.15 2.38
N ALA A 20 -11.71 -10.57 1.18
CA ALA A 20 -10.83 -11.71 0.99
C ALA A 20 -9.41 -11.21 1.28
N ASN A 21 -9.07 -11.17 2.57
CA ASN A 21 -7.76 -10.88 3.17
C ASN A 21 -7.03 -9.70 2.55
N ASP A 22 -7.16 -8.52 3.17
CA ASP A 22 -6.31 -7.37 2.87
C ASP A 22 -4.83 -7.79 2.89
N MET A 23 -4.23 -7.92 1.69
CA MET A 23 -2.85 -8.35 1.51
C MET A 23 -1.86 -7.37 2.12
N MET A 24 -2.28 -6.12 2.36
CA MET A 24 -1.47 -5.08 2.99
C MET A 24 -1.57 -5.10 4.52
N ALA A 25 -2.51 -5.86 5.11
CA ALA A 25 -2.69 -5.92 6.56
C ALA A 25 -1.40 -6.24 7.35
N PRO A 26 -0.53 -7.17 6.92
CA PRO A 26 0.73 -7.45 7.61
C PRO A 26 1.75 -6.31 7.55
N PHE A 27 1.57 -5.34 6.64
CA PHE A 27 2.49 -4.21 6.45
C PHE A 27 2.13 -3.03 7.37
N TYR A 28 0.90 -2.95 7.86
CA TYR A 28 0.47 -1.85 8.73
C TYR A 28 1.19 -1.90 10.08
N GLY A 29 1.69 -0.75 10.54
CA GLY A 29 2.46 -0.65 11.78
C GLY A 29 3.83 -1.32 11.75
N ASN A 30 4.24 -1.87 10.60
CA ASN A 30 5.51 -2.56 10.38
C ASN A 30 6.34 -1.81 9.32
N THR A 31 7.61 -2.17 9.18
CA THR A 31 8.53 -1.50 8.26
C THR A 31 8.95 -2.43 7.13
N VAL A 32 8.80 -1.96 5.89
CA VAL A 32 9.41 -2.59 4.72
C VAL A 32 10.80 -1.99 4.52
N ILE A 33 11.85 -2.79 4.74
CA ILE A 33 13.23 -2.39 4.50
C ILE A 33 13.66 -2.97 3.17
N ALA A 34 13.89 -2.12 2.17
CA ALA A 34 14.45 -2.52 0.89
C ALA A 34 15.92 -2.11 0.83
N LYS A 35 16.82 -3.10 0.80
CA LYS A 35 18.27 -2.93 0.74
C LYS A 35 18.80 -3.01 -0.69
N GLY A 36 19.81 -2.20 -0.98
CA GLY A 36 20.49 -2.15 -2.28
C GLY A 36 19.93 -1.09 -3.25
N GLY A 37 20.60 -0.93 -4.39
CA GLY A 37 20.38 0.22 -5.29
C GLY A 37 21.23 1.41 -4.86
N MET A 38 20.69 2.64 -4.97
CA MET A 38 21.40 3.87 -4.54
C MET A 38 21.38 4.07 -3.03
N ALA A 39 20.34 3.59 -2.35
CA ALA A 39 20.14 3.75 -0.92
C ALA A 39 19.22 2.64 -0.41
N ASP A 40 19.45 2.21 0.84
CA ASP A 40 18.45 1.48 1.59
C ASP A 40 17.26 2.39 1.87
N THR A 41 16.04 1.86 1.72
CA THR A 41 14.80 2.61 1.95
C THR A 41 13.90 1.88 2.94
N HIS A 42 13.28 2.64 3.85
CA HIS A 42 12.31 2.16 4.82
C HIS A 42 10.93 2.71 4.43
N SER A 43 9.96 1.84 4.15
CA SER A 43 8.59 2.23 3.83
C SER A 43 7.63 1.81 4.93
N TYR A 44 6.72 2.73 5.27
CA TYR A 44 5.69 2.56 6.29
C TYR A 44 4.34 2.80 5.63
N TYR A 45 3.48 1.79 5.62
CA TYR A 45 2.14 1.85 5.02
C TYR A 45 1.09 1.95 6.12
N ASN A 46 0.10 2.81 5.90
CA ASN A 46 -1.03 2.99 6.80
C ASN A 46 -2.32 2.48 6.16
N ALA A 47 -3.25 1.99 6.99
CA ALA A 47 -4.56 1.51 6.54
C ALA A 47 -5.45 2.62 5.94
N ASP A 48 -5.12 3.89 6.16
CA ASP A 48 -5.79 5.06 5.54
C ASP A 48 -5.30 5.36 4.12
N HIS A 49 -4.54 4.44 3.52
CA HIS A 49 -3.93 4.55 2.20
C HIS A 49 -2.83 5.61 2.07
N SER A 50 -2.29 6.12 3.18
CA SER A 50 -1.06 6.91 3.17
C SER A 50 0.19 6.04 3.33
N PHE A 51 1.33 6.52 2.87
CA PHE A 51 2.63 5.93 3.18
C PHE A 51 3.73 6.98 3.32
N THR A 52 4.77 6.60 4.05
CA THR A 52 6.03 7.33 4.14
C THR A 52 7.17 6.42 3.68
N MET A 53 8.09 6.94 2.89
CA MET A 53 9.34 6.29 2.52
C MET A 53 10.52 7.14 2.98
N LYS A 54 11.45 6.55 3.71
CA LYS A 54 12.69 7.21 4.15
C LYS A 54 13.89 6.56 3.50
N ALA A 55 14.93 7.36 3.23
CA ALA A 55 16.27 6.88 2.92
C ALA A 55 17.23 7.38 4.00
N PRO A 56 17.43 6.61 5.10
CA PRO A 56 18.15 7.08 6.28
C PRO A 56 19.57 7.56 5.99
N ALA A 57 20.28 6.89 5.09
CA ALA A 57 21.64 7.26 4.69
C ALA A 57 21.76 8.69 4.14
N PHE A 58 20.67 9.26 3.63
CA PHE A 58 20.62 10.60 3.05
C PHE A 58 19.75 11.58 3.85
N GLY A 59 19.15 11.16 4.97
CA GLY A 59 18.20 11.98 5.73
C GLY A 59 16.99 12.43 4.91
N MET A 60 16.63 11.68 3.85
CA MET A 60 15.53 12.03 2.95
C MET A 60 14.24 11.29 3.30
N GLU A 61 13.11 11.96 3.10
CA GLU A 61 11.77 11.42 3.27
C GLU A 61 10.88 11.81 2.09
N TRP A 62 10.01 10.87 1.69
CA TRP A 62 8.95 11.08 0.72
C TRP A 62 7.64 10.56 1.28
N LYS A 63 6.58 11.34 1.13
CA LYS A 63 5.21 10.98 1.50
C LYS A 63 4.37 10.73 0.27
N GLY A 64 3.26 10.04 0.45
CA GLY A 64 2.34 9.77 -0.63
C GLY A 64 1.15 8.93 -0.22
N THR A 65 0.42 8.49 -1.24
CA THR A 65 -0.70 7.56 -1.11
C THR A 65 -0.42 6.27 -1.85
N TRP A 66 -1.11 5.21 -1.47
CA TRP A 66 -1.02 3.93 -2.16
C TRP A 66 -2.40 3.36 -2.45
N LYS A 67 -2.48 2.49 -3.46
CA LYS A 67 -3.67 1.69 -3.76
C LYS A 67 -3.25 0.31 -4.29
N VAL A 68 -4.12 -0.67 -4.12
CA VAL A 68 -4.03 -1.95 -4.83
C VAL A 68 -4.82 -1.83 -6.15
N ASP A 69 -4.18 -2.15 -7.26
CA ASP A 69 -4.77 -2.14 -8.61
C ASP A 69 -4.55 -3.53 -9.24
N GLY A 70 -5.57 -4.39 -9.14
CA GLY A 70 -5.45 -5.81 -9.46
C GLY A 70 -4.40 -6.49 -8.59
N THR A 71 -3.32 -6.98 -9.22
CA THR A 71 -2.18 -7.65 -8.54
C THR A 71 -1.01 -6.71 -8.27
N GLN A 72 -1.21 -5.38 -8.36
CA GLN A 72 -0.15 -4.40 -8.19
C GLN A 72 -0.40 -3.50 -6.98
N LEU A 73 0.68 -3.20 -6.25
CA LEU A 73 0.73 -2.12 -5.27
C LEU A 73 1.26 -0.87 -5.97
N CYS A 74 0.39 0.13 -6.16
CA CYS A 74 0.72 1.40 -6.79
C CYS A 74 0.89 2.49 -5.73
N ARG A 75 2.07 3.12 -5.71
CA ARG A 75 2.38 4.27 -4.84
C ARG A 75 2.43 5.55 -5.65
N THR A 76 1.71 6.56 -5.19
CA THR A 76 1.75 7.92 -5.71
C THR A 76 2.49 8.80 -4.72
N PHE A 77 3.64 9.34 -5.12
CA PHE A 77 4.44 10.22 -4.26
C PHE A 77 3.95 11.67 -4.39
N GLU A 78 3.88 12.41 -3.28
CA GLU A 78 3.62 13.86 -3.30
C GLU A 78 4.76 14.61 -4.00
N LYS A 79 6.00 14.22 -3.69
CA LYS A 79 7.21 14.65 -4.37
C LYS A 79 7.90 13.41 -4.95
N THR A 80 8.01 13.35 -6.27
CA THR A 80 8.62 12.19 -6.95
C THR A 80 10.10 12.06 -6.59
N PRO A 81 10.56 10.91 -6.05
CA PRO A 81 11.99 10.64 -5.87
C PRO A 81 12.74 10.65 -7.22
N PRO A 82 14.01 11.08 -7.26
CA PRO A 82 14.79 11.08 -8.49
C PRO A 82 14.85 9.68 -9.14
N GLY A 83 14.58 9.61 -10.45
CA GLY A 83 14.63 8.36 -11.21
C GLY A 83 13.46 7.39 -10.95
N VAL A 84 12.44 7.80 -10.19
CA VAL A 84 11.25 6.99 -9.90
C VAL A 84 10.07 7.49 -10.73
N ARG A 85 9.32 6.58 -11.36
CA ARG A 85 8.04 6.90 -12.00
C ARG A 85 6.95 7.17 -10.95
N ASN A 86 5.98 8.03 -11.27
CA ASN A 86 4.89 8.35 -10.37
C ASN A 86 3.54 8.28 -11.14
N PRO A 87 2.66 7.29 -10.87
CA PRO A 87 2.74 6.30 -9.79
C PRO A 87 3.75 5.17 -10.06
N LEU A 88 4.38 4.69 -8.99
CA LEU A 88 5.23 3.49 -9.01
C LEU A 88 4.39 2.27 -8.63
N CYS A 89 4.09 1.42 -9.61
CA CYS A 89 3.39 0.16 -9.40
C CYS A 89 4.38 -1.01 -9.44
N THR A 90 4.28 -1.89 -8.44
CA THR A 90 5.05 -3.14 -8.37
C THR A 90 4.11 -4.31 -8.12
N PRO A 91 4.47 -5.55 -8.50
CA PRO A 91 3.71 -6.73 -8.11
C PRO A 91 3.48 -6.78 -6.60
N LEU A 92 2.24 -7.03 -6.19
CA LEU A 92 1.85 -7.24 -4.81
C LEU A 92 1.84 -8.74 -4.52
N VAL A 93 2.64 -9.14 -3.54
CA VAL A 93 2.72 -10.51 -3.05
C VAL A 93 2.44 -10.47 -1.55
N ALA A 94 1.68 -11.44 -1.06
CA ALA A 94 1.41 -11.56 0.37
C ALA A 94 2.71 -11.90 1.12
N HIS A 95 3.03 -11.12 2.15
CA HIS A 95 4.16 -11.33 3.04
C HIS A 95 3.70 -11.21 4.48
N LYS A 96 4.41 -11.85 5.40
CA LYS A 96 4.25 -11.70 6.85
C LYS A 96 5.51 -11.10 7.48
N VAL A 97 5.36 -10.55 8.68
CA VAL A 97 6.50 -10.04 9.45
C VAL A 97 7.56 -11.15 9.64
N GLY A 98 8.82 -10.80 9.41
CA GLY A 98 9.96 -11.71 9.39
C GLY A 98 10.31 -12.23 7.99
N ASP A 99 9.43 -12.09 6.99
CA ASP A 99 9.73 -12.50 5.63
C ASP A 99 10.84 -11.65 5.02
N THR A 100 11.68 -12.30 4.21
CA THR A 100 12.66 -11.65 3.34
C THR A 100 12.50 -12.19 1.93
N TRP A 101 12.47 -11.30 0.94
CA TRP A 101 12.31 -11.64 -0.47
C TRP A 101 13.20 -10.75 -1.35
N THR A 102 13.30 -11.10 -2.63
CA THR A 102 14.09 -10.32 -3.60
C THR A 102 13.15 -9.71 -4.64
N THR A 103 13.34 -8.43 -4.92
CA THR A 103 12.62 -7.72 -5.99
C THR A 103 13.63 -7.09 -6.93
N GLU A 104 13.68 -7.53 -8.19
CA GLU A 104 14.65 -7.06 -9.20
C GLU A 104 16.10 -7.05 -8.69
N ARG A 105 16.54 -5.93 -8.09
CA ARG A 105 17.90 -5.68 -7.58
C ARG A 105 17.96 -5.38 -6.08
N ARG A 106 16.88 -5.61 -5.34
CA ARG A 106 16.80 -5.31 -3.91
C ARG A 106 16.44 -6.53 -3.10
N THR A 107 17.04 -6.62 -1.91
CA THR A 107 16.60 -7.54 -0.86
C THR A 107 15.63 -6.78 0.03
N VAL A 108 14.42 -7.28 0.18
CA VAL A 108 13.36 -6.64 0.93
C VAL A 108 13.02 -7.50 2.14
N THR A 109 12.90 -6.88 3.31
CA THR A 109 12.48 -7.54 4.56
C THR A 109 11.32 -6.78 5.17
N LEU A 110 10.34 -7.51 5.70
CA LEU A 110 9.26 -6.94 6.51
C LEU A 110 9.59 -7.13 7.99
N VAL A 111 9.89 -6.05 8.71
CA VAL A 111 10.27 -6.09 10.13
C VAL A 111 9.16 -5.54 11.03
N GLN A 112 9.11 -6.03 12.26
CA GLN A 112 8.12 -5.59 13.24
C GLN A 112 8.36 -4.14 13.67
N GLY A 113 7.28 -3.36 13.73
CA GLY A 113 7.30 -1.99 14.23
C GLY A 113 7.84 -0.96 13.22
N ILE A 114 7.73 0.31 13.58
CA ILE A 114 8.29 1.45 12.85
C ILE A 114 9.71 1.70 13.38
N GLN A 115 10.72 1.61 12.49
CA GLN A 115 12.12 1.93 12.80
C GLN A 115 12.50 3.35 12.40
#